data_AF-A0A6I5ZTP1-F1
#
_entry.id   AF-A0A6I5ZTP1-F1
#
_cell.length_a   1.000
_cell.length_b   1.000
_cell.length_c   1.000
_cell.angle_alpha   90.00
_cell.angle_beta   90.00
_cell.angle_gamma   90.00
#
_symmetry.space_group_name_H-M   'P 1'
#
loop_
_entity.id
_entity.type
_entity.pdbx_description
1 polymer ?
#
loop_
_entity_poly.entity_id
_entity_poly.type
_entity_poly.pdbx_seq_one_letter_code
_entity_poly.pdbx_strand_id
1 'polypeptide(L)' 'MIRTQILLQEEQHRFLLEQARLKKISISAVVRHLIEEKQEELSLAQARGALGMARGAVAGPAEAVHHHEVLYR' A
#
# COMPACT_ATOMS: atom_id res chain seq x y z
N MET A 1 15.82 -6.43 -15.71
CA MET A 1 15.04 -7.08 -14.64
C MET A 1 15.92 -7.18 -13.41
N ILE A 2 15.53 -6.57 -12.29
CA ILE A 2 16.32 -6.65 -11.05
C ILE A 2 15.95 -7.96 -10.34
N ARG A 3 16.95 -8.76 -9.98
CA ARG A 3 16.75 -9.98 -9.21
C ARG A 3 17.05 -9.68 -7.75
N THR A 4 16.04 -9.85 -6.90
CA THR A 4 16.16 -9.67 -5.46
C THR A 4 15.93 -11.01 -4.77
N GLN A 5 16.74 -11.32 -3.77
CA GLN A 5 16.51 -12.46 -2.89
C GLN A 5 15.83 -11.95 -1.62
N ILE A 6 14.79 -12.64 -1.18
CA ILE A 6 14.03 -12.29 0.01
C ILE A 6 14.00 -13.50 0.94
N LEU A 7 14.14 -13.25 2.23
CA LEU A 7 13.96 -14.27 3.26
C LEU A 7 12.49 -14.27 3.68
N LEU A 8 11.90 -15.46 3.74
CA LEU A 8 10.49 -15.65 4.09
C LEU A 8 10.40 -16.64 5.24
N GLN A 9 9.30 -16.54 5.99
CA GLN A 9 8.95 -17.58 6.94
C GLN A 9 8.45 -18.83 6.18
N GLU A 10 8.61 -20.00 6.80
CA GLU A 10 8.23 -21.27 6.17
C GLU A 10 6.73 -21.33 5.80
N GLU A 11 5.86 -20.73 6.62
CA GLU A 11 4.43 -20.63 6.33
C GLU A 11 4.14 -19.81 5.07
N GLN A 12 4.82 -18.68 4.90
CA GLN A 12 4.70 -17.83 3.72
C GLN A 12 5.22 -18.55 2.47
N HIS A 13 6.33 -19.28 2.59
CA HIS A 13 6.88 -20.07 1.51
C HIS A 13 5.91 -21.18 1.07
N ARG A 14 5.31 -21.91 2.02
CA ARG A 14 4.29 -22.94 1.73
C ARG A 14 3.06 -22.36 1.02
N PHE A 15 2.57 -21.21 1.48
CA PHE A 15 1.47 -20.50 0.81
C PHE A 15 1.83 -20.15 -0.63
N LEU A 16 3.02 -19.59 -0.87
CA LEU A 16 3.46 -19.21 -2.22
C LEU A 16 3.59 -20.43 -3.14
N LEU A 17 4.08 -21.57 -2.62
CA LEU A 17 4.15 -22.83 -3.37
C LEU A 17 2.77 -23.31 -3.80
N GLU A 18 1.79 -23.27 -2.90
CA GLU A 18 0.43 -23.67 -3.20
C GLU A 18 -0.20 -22.76 -4.27
N GLN A 19 -0.05 -21.45 -4.12
CA GLN A 19 -0.55 -20.48 -5.10
C GLN A 19 0.11 -20.63 -6.46
N ALA A 20 1.42 -20.85 -6.50
CA ALA A 20 2.17 -21.12 -7.72
C ALA A 20 1.64 -22.38 -8.43
N ARG A 21 1.37 -23.44 -7.66
CA ARG A 21 0.79 -24.69 -8.18
C ARG A 21 -0.62 -24.48 -8.74
N LEU A 22 -1.50 -23.81 -8.00
CA LEU A 22 -2.88 -23.56 -8.40
C LEU A 22 -2.94 -22.71 -9.68
N LYS A 23 -2.11 -21.66 -9.74
CA LYS A 23 -2.08 -20.72 -10.87
C LYS A 23 -1.18 -21.20 -12.03
N LYS A 24 -0.46 -22.32 -11.88
CA LYS A 24 0.50 -22.88 -12.84
C LYS A 24 1.57 -21.87 -13.30
N ILE A 25 2.05 -21.04 -12.38
CA ILE A 25 3.09 -20.03 -12.63
C ILE A 25 4.24 -20.19 -11.63
N SER A 26 5.36 -19.52 -11.89
CA SER A 26 6.49 -19.54 -10.95
C SER A 26 6.17 -18.81 -9.64
N ILE A 27 6.82 -19.20 -8.54
CA ILE A 27 6.73 -18.50 -7.25
C ILE A 27 7.07 -17.01 -7.41
N SER A 28 8.10 -16.67 -8.19
CA SER A 28 8.48 -15.29 -8.44
C SER A 28 7.41 -14.49 -9.17
N ALA A 29 6.62 -15.13 -10.03
CA ALA A 29 5.47 -14.49 -10.68
C ALA A 29 4.32 -14.27 -9.68
N VAL A 30 4.06 -15.23 -8.79
CA VAL A 30 3.07 -15.06 -7.70
C VAL A 30 3.44 -13.87 -6.82
N VAL A 31 4.69 -13.80 -6.37
CA VAL A 31 5.17 -12.68 -5.54
C VAL A 31 5.02 -11.34 -6.26
N ARG A 32 5.29 -11.31 -7.58
CA ARG A 32 5.13 -10.11 -8.38
C ARG A 32 3.68 -9.63 -8.45
N HIS A 33 2.74 -10.54 -8.74
CA HIS A 33 1.32 -10.21 -8.75
C HIS A 33 0.84 -9.70 -7.39
N LEU A 34 1.27 -10.32 -6.28
CA LEU A 34 0.92 -9.85 -4.94
C LEU A 34 1.45 -8.42 -4.65
N ILE A 35 2.65 -8.11 -5.12
CA ILE A 35 3.22 -6.76 -4.98
C ILE A 35 2.43 -5.76 -5.83
N GLU A 36 2.08 -6.11 -7.06
CA GLU A 36 1.28 -5.27 -7.97
C GLU A 36 -0.11 -4.99 -7.38
N GLU A 37 -0.82 -6.04 -6.94
CA GLU A 37 -2.11 -5.92 -6.24
C GLU A 37 -2.01 -4.99 -5.03
N LYS A 38 -0.95 -5.12 -4.22
CA LYS A 38 -0.77 -4.27 -3.04
C LYS A 38 -0.44 -2.82 -3.39
N GLN A 39 0.33 -2.59 -4.46
CA GLN A 39 0.62 -1.24 -4.93
C GLN A 39 -0.64 -0.54 -5.43
N GLU A 40 -1.51 -1.25 -6.15
CA GLU A 40 -2.79 -0.70 -6.61
C GLU A 40 -3.70 -0.32 -5.42
N GLU A 41 -3.81 -1.20 -4.41
CA GLU A 41 -4.56 -0.90 -3.19
C GLU A 41 -4.05 0.36 -2.48
N LEU A 42 -2.73 0.49 -2.33
CA LEU A 42 -2.10 1.64 -1.69
C LEU A 42 -2.34 2.92 -2.50
N SER A 43 -2.20 2.85 -3.82
CA SER A 43 -2.47 3.98 -4.72
C SER A 43 -3.92 4.44 -4.62
N LEU A 44 -4.88 3.51 -4.59
CA LEU A 44 -6.30 3.83 -4.41
C LEU A 44 -6.59 4.43 -3.03
N ALA A 45 -5.98 3.89 -1.97
CA ALA A 45 -6.12 4.43 -0.62
C ALA A 45 -5.57 5.88 -0.54
N GLN A 46 -4.42 6.14 -1.15
CA GLN A 46 -3.83 7.48 -1.23
C GLN A 46 -4.71 8.44 -2.02
N ALA A 47 -5.23 8.01 -3.19
CA ALA A 47 -6.14 8.81 -3.99
C ALA A 47 -7.42 9.17 -3.22
N ARG A 48 -7.98 8.23 -2.46
CA ARG A 48 -9.14 8.49 -1.57
C ARG A 48 -8.80 9.48 -0.47
N GLY A 49 -7.63 9.36 0.17
CA GLY A 49 -7.15 10.31 1.16
C GLY A 49 -7.00 11.72 0.57
N ALA A 50 -6.41 11.84 -0.61
CA ALA A 50 -6.24 13.10 -1.32
C ALA A 50 -7.59 13.74 -1.71
N LEU A 51 -8.56 12.95 -2.17
CA LEU A 51 -9.92 13.43 -2.43
C LEU A 51 -10.64 13.88 -1.15
N GLY A 52 -10.42 13.18 -0.02
CA GLY A 52 -10.93 13.59 1.29
C GLY A 52 -10.34 14.94 1.73
N MET A 53 -9.03 15.13 1.55
CA MET A 53 -8.35 16.40 1.81
C MET A 53 -8.84 17.52 0.88
N ALA A 54 -9.00 17.25 -0.41
CA ALA A 54 -9.51 18.22 -1.38
C ALA A 54 -10.95 18.65 -1.05
N ARG A 55 -11.82 17.71 -0.65
CA ARG A 55 -13.19 18.03 -0.19
C ARG A 55 -13.19 18.82 1.11
N GLY A 56 -12.31 18.49 2.05
CA GLY A 56 -12.14 19.24 3.30
C GLY A 56 -11.63 20.67 3.08
N ALA A 57 -10.74 20.87 2.10
CA ALA A 57 -10.19 22.18 1.75
C ALA A 57 -11.20 23.11 1.05
N VAL A 58 -12.23 22.57 0.39
CA VAL A 58 -13.32 23.35 -0.23
C VAL A 58 -14.35 23.83 0.82
N ALA A 59 -14.36 23.27 2.03
CA ALA A 59 -15.41 23.47 3.03
C ALA A 59 -15.27 24.72 3.93
N GLY A 60 -14.47 25.72 3.55
CA GLY A 60 -14.44 27.04 4.23
C GLY A 60 -13.03 27.56 4.54
N PRO A 61 -12.90 28.85 4.91
CA PRO A 61 -11.61 29.47 5.14
C PRO A 61 -10.91 28.71 6.27
N ALA A 62 -9.70 28.22 6.01
CA ALA A 62 -8.85 27.72 7.07
C ALA A 62 -8.66 28.86 8.07
N GLU A 63 -9.33 28.80 9.22
CA GLU A 63 -8.88 29.56 10.38
C GLU A 63 -7.39 29.24 10.51
N ALA A 64 -6.55 30.26 10.39
CA ALA A 64 -5.12 30.11 10.44
C ALA A 64 -4.74 29.70 11.87
N VAL A 65 -4.88 28.41 12.18
CA VAL A 65 -4.43 27.86 13.45
C VAL A 65 -2.91 27.98 13.44
N HIS A 66 -2.40 28.95 14.21
CA HIS A 66 -0.98 29.16 14.33
C HIS A 66 -0.35 27.88 14.90
N HIS A 67 0.69 27.40 14.22
CA HIS A 67 1.37 26.13 14.54
C HIS A 67 1.75 25.98 16.03
N HIS A 68 1.94 27.09 16.74
CA HIS A 68 2.30 27.13 18.16
C HIS A 68 1.15 26.78 19.11
N GLU A 69 -0.12 26.89 18.72
CA GLU A 69 -1.27 26.59 19.60
C GLU A 69 -1.59 25.10 19.68
N VAL A 70 -1.13 24.31 18.70
CA VAL A 70 -1.45 22.88 18.58
C VAL A 70 -0.44 21.99 19.31
N LEU A 71 0.79 22.48 19.52
CA LEU A 71 1.89 21.70 20.09
C LEU A 71 1.94 21.68 21.63
N TYR A 72 1.14 22.51 22.31
CA TYR A 72 1.15 22.65 23.77
C TYR A 72 -0.20 22.34 24.43
N ARG A 73 -1.01 21.45 23.81
CA ARG A 73 -2.20 20.86 24.43
C ARG A 73 -1.97 19.40 24.79
#